data_AF-A0A5S3PQB3-F1
#
_entry.id   AF-A0A5S3PQB3-F1
#
_cell.length_a   1.000
_cell.length_b   1.000
_cell.length_c   1.000
_cell.angle_alpha   90.00
_cell.angle_beta   90.00
_cell.angle_gamma   90.00
#
_symmetry.space_group_name_H-M   'P 1'
#
loop_
_entity.id
_entity.type
_entity.pdbx_description
1 polymer ?
#
loop_
_entity_poly.entity_id
_entity_poly.type
_entity_poly.pdbx_seq_one_letter_code
_entity_poly.pdbx_strand_id
1 'polypeptide(L)'
;MKTKAFQRFTQRIGYYDSDIELCDLLVKAYRTKPNSDDNIAVDLGATDVSHPVLAARPNTRASRNTTGNHLRSTVAAAYIKDLYEDFSEYISEVMAKAAVKGINPNQFVGDVKLEIQVRDILAAGSWDNVVSTISAGIFRKLENERNTRELIRKASVRLGLNVDNALLNAAMPYLDARHILVHRDGKTDQKYRDTYATVRLRSEKIVTDLAFAKDAKVAVKGLAADIDTKIIAADLVRQQDLSGNAAE
;
A
#
# COMPACT_ATOMS: atom_id res chain seq x y z
N MET A 1 1.54 -0.64 -23.04
CA MET A 1 2.68 0.14 -22.51
C MET A 1 2.30 0.62 -21.11
N LYS A 2 3.24 0.63 -20.16
CA LYS A 2 2.99 1.09 -18.77
C LYS A 2 4.25 1.74 -18.22
N THR A 3 4.17 2.59 -17.20
CA THR A 3 5.40 3.17 -16.60
C THR A 3 6.19 2.11 -15.82
N LYS A 4 7.51 2.31 -15.68
CA LYS A 4 8.35 1.49 -14.79
C LYS A 4 7.90 1.58 -13.33
N ALA A 5 7.39 2.75 -12.91
CA ALA A 5 6.84 2.97 -11.56
C ALA A 5 5.61 2.07 -11.32
N PHE A 6 4.64 2.08 -12.25
CA PHE A 6 3.47 1.20 -12.15
C PHE A 6 3.85 -0.28 -12.24
N GLN A 7 4.81 -0.63 -13.11
CA GLN A 7 5.31 -2.01 -13.16
C GLN A 7 5.87 -2.45 -11.80
N ARG A 8 6.73 -1.65 -11.16
CA ARG A 8 7.31 -1.96 -9.86
C ARG A 8 6.22 -2.12 -8.80
N PHE A 9 5.27 -1.18 -8.75
CA PHE A 9 4.09 -1.25 -7.87
C PHE A 9 3.33 -2.57 -8.05
N THR A 10 3.01 -2.94 -9.30
CA THR A 10 2.29 -4.20 -9.57
C THR A 10 3.08 -5.47 -9.23
N GLN A 11 4.41 -5.44 -9.36
CA GLN A 11 5.27 -6.56 -8.99
C GLN A 11 5.30 -6.76 -7.47
N ARG A 12 5.42 -5.67 -6.70
CA ARG A 12 5.39 -5.75 -5.23
C ARG A 12 4.07 -6.27 -4.69
N ILE A 13 2.95 -5.83 -5.26
CA ILE A 13 1.62 -6.42 -4.99
C ILE A 13 1.62 -7.94 -5.21
N GLY A 14 2.29 -8.44 -6.25
CA GLY A 14 2.37 -9.87 -6.53
C GLY A 14 3.08 -10.68 -5.44
N TYR A 15 4.07 -10.08 -4.75
CA TYR A 15 4.69 -10.72 -3.58
C TYR A 15 3.69 -10.81 -2.42
N TYR A 16 2.96 -9.72 -2.15
CA TYR A 16 1.95 -9.71 -1.09
C TYR A 16 0.80 -10.68 -1.34
N ASP A 17 0.39 -10.83 -2.61
CA ASP A 17 -0.59 -11.83 -3.04
C ASP A 17 -0.10 -13.25 -2.70
N SER A 18 1.17 -13.54 -2.99
CA SER A 18 1.76 -14.86 -2.73
C SER A 18 1.81 -15.14 -1.21
N ASP A 19 2.20 -14.15 -0.42
CA ASP A 19 2.29 -14.27 1.04
C ASP A 19 0.93 -14.55 1.70
N ILE A 20 -0.11 -13.82 1.29
CA ILE A 20 -1.43 -13.95 1.89
C ILE A 20 -2.15 -15.24 1.43
N GLU A 21 -1.93 -15.68 0.19
CA GLU A 21 -2.44 -16.96 -0.31
C GLU A 21 -1.74 -18.14 0.39
N LEU A 22 -0.41 -18.10 0.50
CA LEU A 22 0.34 -19.11 1.24
C LEU A 22 -0.11 -19.17 2.71
N CYS A 23 -0.24 -18.01 3.37
CA CYS A 23 -0.73 -17.94 4.74
C CYS A 23 -2.14 -18.55 4.88
N ASP A 24 -3.08 -18.24 3.97
CA ASP A 24 -4.44 -18.78 4.06
C ASP A 24 -4.45 -20.32 3.90
N LEU A 25 -3.69 -20.86 2.95
CA LEU A 25 -3.54 -22.29 2.74
C LEU A 25 -2.93 -23.00 3.97
N LEU A 26 -1.83 -22.47 4.50
CA LEU A 26 -1.18 -23.01 5.69
C LEU A 26 -2.10 -22.97 6.91
N VAL A 27 -2.78 -21.85 7.14
CA VAL A 27 -3.73 -21.70 8.25
C VAL A 27 -4.93 -22.62 8.08
N LYS A 28 -5.45 -22.80 6.86
CA LYS A 28 -6.56 -23.72 6.58
C LYS A 28 -6.16 -25.16 6.92
N ALA A 29 -5.01 -25.62 6.42
CA ALA A 29 -4.49 -26.95 6.71
C ALA A 29 -4.22 -27.17 8.21
N TYR A 30 -3.57 -26.19 8.85
CA TYR A 30 -3.28 -26.18 10.28
C TYR A 30 -4.55 -26.34 11.12
N ARG A 31 -5.60 -25.57 10.83
CA ARG A 31 -6.86 -25.58 11.59
C ARG A 31 -7.66 -26.87 11.44
N THR A 32 -7.47 -27.61 10.36
CA THR A 32 -8.16 -28.88 10.10
C THR A 32 -7.44 -30.11 10.65
N LYS A 33 -6.21 -29.97 11.16
CA LYS A 33 -5.51 -31.07 11.83
C LYS A 33 -6.36 -31.68 12.96
N PRO A 34 -6.23 -32.99 13.23
CA PRO A 34 -6.84 -33.60 14.42
C PRO A 34 -6.27 -32.99 15.70
N ASN A 35 -6.94 -33.22 16.83
CA ASN A 35 -6.35 -32.89 18.12
C ASN A 35 -5.18 -33.85 18.40
N SER A 36 -4.19 -33.37 19.14
CA SER A 36 -3.04 -34.17 19.60
C SER A 36 -2.85 -33.95 21.09
N ASP A 37 -2.27 -34.96 21.75
CA ASP A 37 -1.80 -34.86 23.14
C ASP A 37 -0.52 -34.01 23.23
N ASP A 38 0.22 -33.89 22.12
CA ASP A 38 1.32 -32.94 22.00
C ASP A 38 0.83 -31.49 22.05
N ASN A 39 1.71 -30.57 22.44
CA ASN A 39 1.45 -29.15 22.26
C ASN A 39 1.61 -28.71 20.79
N ILE A 40 1.20 -27.47 20.48
CA ILE A 40 1.24 -26.97 19.10
C ILE A 40 2.66 -26.92 18.52
N ALA A 41 3.68 -26.62 19.32
CA ALA A 41 5.06 -26.54 18.83
C ALA A 41 5.57 -27.93 18.41
N VAL A 42 5.40 -28.93 19.27
CA VAL A 42 5.84 -30.31 19.03
C VAL A 42 5.12 -30.92 17.83
N ASP A 43 3.81 -30.72 17.70
CA ASP A 43 3.03 -31.20 16.54
C ASP A 43 3.46 -30.57 15.20
N LEU A 44 4.09 -29.39 15.25
CA LEU A 44 4.67 -28.72 14.08
C LEU A 44 6.15 -29.07 13.85
N GLY A 45 6.70 -30.01 14.63
CA GLY A 45 8.07 -30.49 14.48
C GLY A 45 9.12 -29.63 15.19
N ALA A 46 8.71 -28.78 16.13
CA ALA A 46 9.61 -27.98 16.95
C ALA A 46 9.81 -28.58 18.35
N THR A 47 10.76 -28.05 19.12
CA THR A 47 10.93 -28.38 20.55
C THR A 47 10.31 -27.31 21.44
N ASP A 48 9.93 -27.68 22.66
CA ASP A 48 9.36 -26.77 23.66
C ASP A 48 10.28 -25.60 24.01
N VAL A 49 11.59 -25.82 23.92
CA VAL A 49 12.62 -24.81 24.17
C VAL A 49 12.74 -23.83 23.00
N SER A 50 12.60 -24.32 21.75
CA SER A 50 12.73 -23.47 20.56
C SER A 50 11.54 -22.54 20.35
N HIS A 51 10.32 -22.95 20.75
CA HIS A 51 9.08 -22.21 20.52
C HIS A 51 8.18 -22.18 21.78
N PRO A 52 8.65 -21.59 22.90
CA PRO A 52 8.00 -21.72 24.21
C PRO A 52 6.57 -21.17 24.26
N VAL A 53 6.26 -20.13 23.48
CA VAL A 53 4.92 -19.52 23.43
C VAL A 53 3.89 -20.44 22.75
N LEU A 54 4.30 -21.21 21.74
CA LEU A 54 3.43 -22.22 21.11
C LEU A 54 3.39 -23.51 21.92
N ALA A 55 4.50 -23.87 22.59
CA ALA A 55 4.59 -25.03 23.47
C ALA A 55 3.64 -24.92 24.67
N ALA A 56 3.42 -23.70 25.17
CA ALA A 56 2.45 -23.44 26.24
C ALA A 56 0.98 -23.62 25.81
N ARG A 57 0.69 -23.89 24.52
CA ARG A 57 -0.68 -24.03 24.01
C ARG A 57 -1.02 -25.50 23.72
N PRO A 58 -2.12 -26.03 24.26
CA PRO A 58 -2.56 -27.39 23.94
C PRO A 58 -2.99 -27.47 22.48
N ASN A 59 -2.72 -28.59 21.81
CA ASN A 59 -3.06 -28.78 20.40
C ASN A 59 -4.53 -29.19 20.20
N THR A 60 -5.42 -28.26 20.49
CA THR A 60 -6.87 -28.40 20.26
C THR A 60 -7.33 -27.56 19.08
N ARG A 61 -8.48 -27.94 18.48
CA ARG A 61 -9.12 -27.14 17.41
C ARG A 61 -9.34 -25.69 17.83
N ALA A 62 -9.71 -25.44 19.08
CA ALA A 62 -9.89 -24.09 19.62
C ALA A 62 -8.58 -23.30 19.62
N SER A 63 -7.49 -23.89 20.15
CA SER A 63 -6.17 -23.24 20.15
C SER A 63 -5.68 -22.94 18.73
N ARG A 64 -5.79 -23.91 17.81
CA ARG A 64 -5.39 -23.75 16.41
C ARG A 64 -6.21 -22.69 15.68
N ASN A 65 -7.51 -22.61 15.96
CA ASN A 65 -8.36 -21.54 15.43
C ASN A 65 -7.90 -20.17 15.94
N THR A 66 -7.57 -20.04 17.23
CA THR A 66 -7.13 -18.76 17.81
C THR A 66 -5.82 -18.29 17.19
N THR A 67 -4.78 -19.12 17.21
CA THR A 67 -3.45 -18.76 16.68
C THR A 67 -3.46 -18.60 15.17
N GLY A 68 -4.10 -19.51 14.43
CA GLY A 68 -4.18 -19.47 12.98
C GLY A 68 -4.99 -18.28 12.46
N ASN A 69 -6.14 -17.97 13.07
CA ASN A 69 -6.91 -16.79 12.66
C ASN A 69 -6.18 -15.48 13.00
N HIS A 70 -5.45 -15.45 14.12
CA HIS A 70 -4.64 -14.28 14.47
C HIS A 70 -3.51 -14.07 13.44
N LEU A 71 -2.75 -15.10 13.09
CA LEU A 71 -1.71 -15.04 12.05
C LEU A 71 -2.27 -14.50 10.73
N ARG A 72 -3.38 -15.08 10.25
CA ARG A 72 -4.02 -14.65 9.00
C ARG A 72 -4.46 -13.19 9.05
N SER A 73 -5.03 -12.76 10.17
CA SER A 73 -5.45 -11.36 10.37
C SER A 73 -4.26 -10.41 10.36
N THR A 74 -3.13 -10.80 10.98
CA THR A 74 -1.91 -10.01 11.03
C THR A 74 -1.28 -9.87 9.63
N VAL A 75 -1.19 -10.95 8.87
CA VAL A 75 -0.68 -10.92 7.49
C VAL A 75 -1.57 -10.06 6.59
N ALA A 76 -2.90 -10.20 6.69
CA ALA A 76 -3.84 -9.34 5.96
C ALA A 76 -3.73 -7.85 6.35
N ALA A 77 -3.48 -7.54 7.62
CA ALA A 77 -3.25 -6.17 8.05
C ALA A 77 -1.91 -5.61 7.56
N ALA A 78 -0.86 -6.43 7.50
CA ALA A 78 0.44 -6.05 6.91
C ALA A 78 0.30 -5.75 5.42
N TYR A 79 -0.41 -6.62 4.67
CA TYR A 79 -0.74 -6.41 3.27
C TYR A 79 -1.30 -5.00 3.00
N ILE A 80 -2.26 -4.53 3.80
CA ILE A 80 -2.89 -3.22 3.61
C ILE A 80 -1.91 -2.08 3.90
N LYS A 81 -1.02 -2.25 4.89
CA LYS A 81 0.01 -1.27 5.22
C LYS A 81 1.00 -1.16 4.06
N ASP A 82 1.53 -2.28 3.59
CA ASP A 82 2.52 -2.31 2.54
C ASP A 82 1.95 -1.82 1.21
N LEU A 83 0.69 -2.18 0.88
CA LEU A 83 -0.03 -1.66 -0.27
C LEU A 83 -0.14 -0.13 -0.26
N TYR A 84 -0.39 0.47 0.91
CA TYR A 84 -0.43 1.93 1.05
C TYR A 84 0.95 2.55 0.82
N GLU A 85 2.00 2.02 1.45
CA GLU A 85 3.36 2.56 1.31
C GLU A 85 3.82 2.52 -0.14
N ASP A 86 3.60 1.38 -0.80
CA ASP A 86 3.92 1.19 -2.21
C ASP A 86 3.09 2.08 -3.14
N PHE A 87 1.82 2.33 -2.80
CA PHE A 87 1.00 3.27 -3.56
C PHE A 87 1.48 4.72 -3.36
N SER A 88 1.89 5.09 -2.14
CA SER A 88 2.48 6.41 -1.84
C SER A 88 3.78 6.62 -2.63
N GLU A 89 4.68 5.62 -2.62
CA GLU A 89 5.91 5.62 -3.41
C GLU A 89 5.62 5.74 -4.91
N TYR A 90 4.62 5.00 -5.40
CA TYR A 90 4.18 5.09 -6.80
C TYR A 90 3.75 6.51 -7.18
N ILE A 91 2.90 7.18 -6.38
CA ILE A 91 2.47 8.56 -6.66
C ILE A 91 3.67 9.52 -6.64
N SER A 92 4.55 9.37 -5.64
CA SER A 92 5.77 10.18 -5.52
C SER A 92 6.67 10.04 -6.75
N GLU A 93 6.90 8.82 -7.23
CA GLU A 93 7.71 8.56 -8.42
C GLU A 93 7.05 9.12 -9.68
N VAL A 94 5.74 8.92 -9.86
CA VAL A 94 4.94 9.49 -10.97
C VAL A 94 5.06 11.02 -11.01
N MET A 95 4.96 11.68 -9.85
CA MET A 95 5.16 13.13 -9.75
C MET A 95 6.59 13.54 -10.13
N ALA A 96 7.61 12.81 -9.65
CA ALA A 96 9.00 13.09 -9.97
C ALA A 96 9.29 12.92 -11.47
N LYS A 97 8.73 11.90 -12.11
CA LYS A 97 8.92 11.68 -13.56
C LYS A 97 8.25 12.78 -14.39
N ALA A 98 7.07 13.25 -14.01
CA ALA A 98 6.42 14.40 -14.65
C ALA A 98 7.22 15.69 -14.50
N ALA A 99 7.76 15.94 -13.30
CA ALA A 99 8.63 17.08 -13.05
C ALA A 99 9.88 17.04 -13.95
N VAL A 100 10.55 15.90 -14.00
CA VAL A 100 11.76 15.67 -14.80
C VAL A 100 11.47 15.76 -16.30
N LYS A 101 10.31 15.29 -16.78
CA LYS A 101 9.88 15.45 -18.18
C LYS A 101 9.64 16.91 -18.57
N GLY A 102 9.32 17.78 -17.60
CA GLY A 102 9.16 19.22 -17.82
C GLY A 102 7.70 19.70 -17.81
N ILE A 103 6.86 19.14 -16.94
CA ILE A 103 5.51 19.66 -16.68
C ILE A 103 5.54 21.16 -16.32
N ASN A 104 4.44 21.88 -16.59
CA ASN A 104 4.29 23.29 -16.23
C ASN A 104 4.60 23.52 -14.73
N PRO A 105 5.61 24.35 -14.39
CA PRO A 105 6.02 24.55 -13.00
C PRO A 105 4.94 25.17 -12.11
N ASN A 106 4.15 26.11 -12.61
CA ASN A 106 3.09 26.77 -11.83
C ASN A 106 2.01 25.77 -11.42
N GLN A 107 1.63 24.89 -12.36
CA GLN A 107 0.69 23.81 -12.11
C GLN A 107 1.25 22.79 -11.12
N PHE A 108 2.52 22.38 -11.31
CA PHE A 108 3.13 21.33 -10.52
C PHE A 108 3.44 21.75 -9.08
N VAL A 109 3.89 22.98 -8.87
CA VAL A 109 4.23 23.54 -7.55
C VAL A 109 2.98 24.02 -6.80
N GLY A 110 1.98 24.57 -7.50
CA GLY A 110 0.85 25.24 -6.87
C GLY A 110 1.33 26.29 -5.86
N ASP A 111 0.71 26.32 -4.68
CA ASP A 111 1.05 27.29 -3.62
C ASP A 111 2.09 26.79 -2.60
N VAL A 112 2.77 25.68 -2.88
CA VAL A 112 3.70 25.07 -1.90
C VAL A 112 4.99 25.87 -1.82
N LYS A 113 5.33 26.29 -0.59
CA LYS A 113 6.63 26.85 -0.24
C LYS A 113 7.55 25.73 0.27
N LEU A 114 8.75 25.64 -0.32
CA LEU A 114 9.80 24.71 0.08
C LEU A 114 11.01 25.49 0.58
N GLU A 115 11.55 25.05 1.71
CA GLU A 115 12.88 25.44 2.15
C GLU A 115 13.85 24.35 1.69
N ILE A 116 14.85 24.73 0.90
CA ILE A 116 15.85 23.82 0.35
C ILE A 116 17.22 24.36 0.73
N GLN A 117 18.10 23.51 1.25
CA GLN A 117 19.45 23.94 1.60
C GLN A 117 20.29 24.04 0.32
N VAL A 118 21.08 25.10 0.22
CA VAL A 118 21.94 25.34 -0.96
C VAL A 118 22.90 24.16 -1.20
N ARG A 119 23.39 23.52 -0.13
CA ARG A 119 24.24 22.33 -0.24
C ARG A 119 23.56 21.16 -0.97
N ASP A 120 22.24 20.99 -0.81
CA ASP A 120 21.51 19.89 -1.44
C ASP A 120 21.40 20.12 -2.95
N ILE A 121 21.25 21.38 -3.37
CA ILE A 121 21.23 21.76 -4.79
C ILE A 121 22.61 21.54 -5.41
N LEU A 122 23.67 22.00 -4.75
CA LEU A 122 25.05 21.85 -5.24
C LEU A 122 25.50 20.39 -5.28
N ALA A 123 25.04 19.56 -4.33
CA ALA A 123 25.37 18.14 -4.26
C ALA A 123 24.54 17.27 -5.23
N ALA A 124 23.49 17.81 -5.85
CA ALA A 124 22.60 17.03 -6.71
C ALA A 124 23.30 16.49 -7.98
N GLY A 125 24.36 17.14 -8.47
CA GLY A 125 25.20 16.67 -9.57
C GLY A 125 24.56 16.72 -10.97
N SER A 126 23.25 16.85 -11.10
CA SER A 126 22.55 17.06 -12.37
C SER A 126 21.24 17.83 -12.18
N TRP A 127 20.74 18.46 -13.24
CA TRP A 127 19.44 19.14 -13.20
C TRP A 127 18.28 18.19 -12.89
N ASP A 128 18.29 16.98 -13.47
CA ASP A 128 17.28 15.96 -13.18
C ASP A 128 17.22 15.59 -11.69
N ASN A 129 18.38 15.54 -11.02
CA ASN A 129 18.46 15.28 -9.58
C ASN A 129 17.95 16.48 -8.75
N VAL A 130 18.21 17.71 -9.18
CA VAL A 130 17.64 18.92 -8.56
C VAL A 130 16.11 18.88 -8.63
N VAL A 131 15.56 18.61 -9.82
CA VAL A 131 14.11 18.51 -10.05
C VAL A 131 13.50 17.39 -9.22
N SER A 132 14.15 16.23 -9.15
CA SER A 132 13.70 15.10 -8.33
C SER A 132 13.67 15.45 -6.84
N THR A 133 14.66 16.21 -6.36
CA THR A 133 14.74 16.68 -4.96
C THR A 133 13.60 17.64 -4.64
N ILE A 134 13.32 18.59 -5.53
CA ILE A 134 12.19 19.52 -5.41
C ILE A 134 10.86 18.76 -5.40
N SER A 135 10.67 17.83 -6.34
CA SER A 135 9.47 17.00 -6.43
C SER A 135 9.24 16.19 -5.15
N ALA A 136 10.29 15.57 -4.60
CA ALA A 136 10.20 14.83 -3.35
C ALA A 136 9.81 15.76 -2.17
N GLY A 137 10.35 16.99 -2.14
CA GLY A 137 9.95 18.01 -1.17
C GLY A 137 8.47 18.38 -1.26
N ILE A 138 7.95 18.56 -2.47
CA ILE A 138 6.53 18.82 -2.73
C ILE A 138 5.68 17.65 -2.24
N PHE A 139 6.02 16.43 -2.64
CA PHE A 139 5.26 15.24 -2.26
C PHE A 139 5.22 15.08 -0.73
N ARG A 140 6.37 15.24 -0.05
CA ARG A 140 6.43 15.21 1.42
C ARG A 140 5.54 16.26 2.08
N LYS A 141 5.43 17.47 1.50
CA LYS A 141 4.50 18.49 2.03
C LYS A 141 3.05 18.03 1.93
N LEU A 142 2.65 17.43 0.82
CA LEU A 142 1.30 16.86 0.63
C LEU A 142 1.05 15.70 1.61
N GLU A 143 2.01 14.79 1.75
CA GLU A 143 1.93 13.63 2.65
C GLU A 143 1.78 14.04 4.12
N ASN A 144 2.48 15.11 4.53
CA ASN A 144 2.40 15.64 5.89
C ASN A 144 1.04 16.24 6.26
N GLU A 145 0.15 16.51 5.30
CA GLU A 145 -1.22 16.93 5.59
C GLU A 145 -2.07 15.79 6.20
N ARG A 146 -1.58 14.54 6.16
CA ARG A 146 -2.24 13.35 6.75
C ARG A 146 -3.69 13.15 6.28
N ASN A 147 -3.96 13.53 5.04
CA ASN A 147 -5.25 13.34 4.38
C ASN A 147 -5.02 12.66 3.03
N THR A 148 -5.14 11.34 3.00
CA THR A 148 -4.81 10.54 1.81
C THR A 148 -5.67 10.91 0.59
N ARG A 149 -6.97 11.18 0.81
CA ARG A 149 -7.86 11.63 -0.28
C ARG A 149 -7.36 12.95 -0.87
N GLU A 150 -6.97 13.88 -0.02
CA GLU A 150 -6.50 15.20 -0.46
C GLU A 150 -5.12 15.12 -1.10
N LEU A 151 -4.22 14.26 -0.60
CA LEU A 151 -2.94 13.97 -1.25
C LEU A 151 -3.13 13.52 -2.70
N ILE A 152 -4.00 12.53 -2.92
CA ILE A 152 -4.24 11.98 -4.26
C ILE A 152 -4.88 13.04 -5.16
N ARG A 153 -5.85 13.80 -4.65
CA ARG A 153 -6.48 14.90 -5.39
C ARG A 153 -5.49 15.98 -5.77
N LYS A 154 -4.67 16.46 -4.84
CA LYS A 154 -3.66 17.48 -5.10
C LYS A 154 -2.58 16.99 -6.06
N ALA A 155 -2.14 15.74 -5.93
CA ALA A 155 -1.21 15.12 -6.89
C ALA A 155 -1.84 15.06 -8.29
N SER A 156 -3.09 14.62 -8.40
CA SER A 156 -3.86 14.60 -9.65
C SER A 156 -3.94 15.98 -10.30
N VAL A 157 -4.34 17.01 -9.55
CA VAL A 157 -4.44 18.39 -10.04
C VAL A 157 -3.08 18.92 -10.51
N ARG A 158 -2.02 18.69 -9.74
CA ARG A 158 -0.64 19.12 -10.10
C ARG A 158 -0.13 18.46 -11.36
N LEU A 159 -0.56 17.23 -11.62
CA LEU A 159 -0.25 16.50 -12.84
C LEU A 159 -1.24 16.81 -13.97
N GLY A 160 -2.30 17.58 -13.72
CA GLY A 160 -3.35 17.86 -14.72
C GLY A 160 -4.15 16.61 -15.07
N LEU A 161 -4.10 15.61 -14.21
CA LEU A 161 -4.85 14.38 -14.36
C LEU A 161 -6.22 14.61 -13.74
N ASN A 162 -7.27 14.22 -14.45
CA ASN A 162 -8.61 14.12 -13.91
C ASN A 162 -8.83 12.67 -13.46
N VAL A 163 -8.27 12.30 -12.31
CA VAL A 163 -8.45 10.96 -11.74
C VAL A 163 -9.93 10.65 -11.58
N ASP A 164 -10.32 9.43 -11.94
CA ASP A 164 -11.72 9.01 -11.84
C ASP A 164 -12.16 8.99 -10.36
N ASN A 165 -13.14 9.82 -10.02
CA ASN A 165 -13.69 9.89 -8.67
C ASN A 165 -14.30 8.56 -8.22
N ALA A 166 -14.83 7.73 -9.13
CA ALA A 166 -15.35 6.41 -8.79
C ALA A 166 -14.22 5.48 -8.35
N LEU A 167 -13.09 5.47 -9.07
CA LEU A 167 -11.91 4.69 -8.70
C LEU A 167 -11.29 5.18 -7.39
N LEU A 168 -11.19 6.51 -7.22
CA LEU A 168 -10.73 7.10 -5.97
C LEU A 168 -11.63 6.66 -4.81
N ASN A 169 -12.95 6.82 -4.93
CA ASN A 169 -13.90 6.46 -3.90
C ASN A 169 -13.88 4.95 -3.57
N ALA A 170 -13.64 4.09 -4.57
CA ALA A 170 -13.49 2.66 -4.35
C ALA A 170 -12.20 2.31 -3.58
N ALA A 171 -11.10 3.03 -3.80
CA ALA A 171 -9.81 2.77 -3.14
C ALA A 171 -9.74 3.34 -1.71
N MET A 172 -10.43 4.46 -1.44
CA MET A 172 -10.32 5.18 -0.18
C MET A 172 -10.62 4.39 1.11
N PRO A 173 -11.61 3.47 1.18
CA PRO A 173 -11.86 2.67 2.38
C PRO A 173 -10.60 1.91 2.84
N TYR A 174 -9.79 1.44 1.90
CA TYR A 174 -8.60 0.63 2.16
C TYR A 174 -7.37 1.50 2.44
N LEU A 175 -7.21 2.60 1.70
CA LEU A 175 -6.10 3.53 1.93
C LEU A 175 -6.23 4.24 3.29
N ASP A 176 -7.44 4.67 3.68
CA ASP A 176 -7.69 5.24 5.01
C ASP A 176 -7.58 4.18 6.12
N ALA A 177 -7.81 2.90 5.81
CA ALA A 177 -7.68 1.82 6.79
C ALA A 177 -6.24 1.70 7.33
N ARG A 178 -5.20 2.07 6.55
CA ARG A 178 -3.80 2.00 7.01
C ARG A 178 -3.60 2.74 8.33
N HIS A 179 -4.10 3.96 8.47
CA HIS A 179 -3.98 4.73 9.72
C HIS A 179 -4.68 4.02 10.90
N ILE A 180 -5.85 3.42 10.66
CA ILE A 180 -6.62 2.70 11.68
C ILE A 180 -5.90 1.40 12.10
N LEU A 181 -5.33 0.67 11.14
CA LEU A 181 -4.59 -0.57 11.37
C LEU A 181 -3.23 -0.35 12.04
N VAL A 182 -2.58 0.81 11.83
CA VAL A 182 -1.29 1.14 12.43
C VAL A 182 -1.45 1.77 13.81
N HIS A 183 -2.35 2.74 13.95
CA HIS A 183 -2.40 3.59 15.15
C HIS A 183 -3.54 3.26 16.12
N ARG A 184 -4.51 2.45 15.71
CA ARG A 184 -5.72 2.15 16.52
C ARG A 184 -6.01 0.65 16.64
N ASP A 185 -5.04 -0.20 16.31
CA ASP A 185 -5.19 -1.66 16.35
C ASP A 185 -6.48 -2.15 15.65
N GLY A 186 -6.78 -1.52 14.50
CA GLY A 186 -7.95 -1.82 13.69
C GLY A 186 -9.28 -1.24 14.19
N LYS A 187 -9.33 -0.56 15.34
CA LYS A 187 -10.56 0.01 15.89
C LYS A 187 -10.96 1.31 15.17
N THR A 188 -12.15 1.27 14.56
CA THR A 188 -12.70 2.38 13.77
C THR A 188 -13.28 3.50 14.66
N ASP A 189 -13.27 4.73 14.17
CA ASP A 189 -14.07 5.83 14.72
C ASP A 189 -15.41 5.97 13.98
N GLN A 190 -16.30 6.80 14.50
CA GLN A 190 -17.61 7.01 13.89
C GLN A 190 -17.50 7.55 12.47
N LYS A 191 -16.56 8.48 12.22
CA LYS A 191 -16.33 9.08 10.90
C LYS A 191 -16.03 8.02 9.85
N TYR A 192 -15.12 7.09 10.13
CA TYR A 192 -14.78 6.01 9.20
C TYR A 192 -15.98 5.10 8.92
N ARG A 193 -16.76 4.77 9.96
CA ARG A 193 -17.96 3.93 9.82
C ARG A 193 -19.04 4.58 8.98
N ASP A 194 -19.29 5.88 9.20
CA ASP A 194 -20.28 6.64 8.44
C ASP A 194 -19.85 6.81 6.98
N THR A 195 -18.54 7.01 6.75
CA THR A 195 -17.99 7.21 5.40
C THR A 195 -17.94 5.90 4.61
N TYR A 196 -17.64 4.77 5.26
CA TYR A 196 -17.36 3.49 4.62
C TYR A 196 -18.23 2.35 5.17
N ALA A 197 -19.56 2.51 5.06
CA ALA A 197 -20.54 1.57 5.60
C ALA A 197 -20.43 0.13 5.04
N THR A 198 -19.78 -0.04 3.89
CA THR A 198 -19.56 -1.36 3.25
C THR A 198 -18.39 -2.14 3.86
N VAL A 199 -17.52 -1.50 4.65
CA VAL A 199 -16.40 -2.18 5.30
C VAL A 199 -16.91 -3.07 6.43
N ARG A 200 -16.56 -4.36 6.36
CA ARG A 200 -16.98 -5.34 7.37
C ARG A 200 -16.27 -5.08 8.70
N LEU A 201 -17.05 -5.01 9.77
CA LEU A 201 -16.56 -4.79 11.13
C LEU A 201 -16.92 -5.95 12.07
N ARG A 202 -16.08 -6.18 13.08
CA ARG A 202 -16.36 -7.04 14.23
C ARG A 202 -15.99 -6.30 15.50
N SER A 203 -16.97 -6.03 16.35
CA SER A 203 -16.77 -5.26 17.59
C SER A 203 -16.03 -3.93 17.33
N GLU A 204 -16.53 -3.16 16.35
CA GLU A 204 -15.94 -1.89 15.86
C GLU A 204 -14.55 -1.99 15.21
N LYS A 205 -13.93 -3.18 15.14
CA LYS A 205 -12.66 -3.41 14.45
C LYS A 205 -12.87 -3.82 13.00
N ILE A 206 -12.00 -3.34 12.11
CA ILE A 206 -11.97 -3.79 10.71
C ILE A 206 -11.71 -5.30 10.67
N VAL A 207 -12.52 -6.03 9.90
CA VAL A 207 -12.27 -7.45 9.62
C VAL A 207 -11.21 -7.56 8.53
N THR A 208 -9.95 -7.73 8.94
CA THR A 208 -8.83 -7.96 8.02
C THR A 208 -8.72 -9.44 7.67
N ASP A 209 -9.35 -9.84 6.57
CA ASP A 209 -9.27 -11.19 6.00
C ASP A 209 -8.78 -11.17 4.55
N LEU A 210 -8.68 -12.36 3.92
CA LEU A 210 -8.25 -12.50 2.54
C LEU A 210 -9.15 -11.71 1.57
N ALA A 211 -10.46 -11.61 1.84
CA ALA A 211 -11.38 -10.86 1.00
C ALA A 211 -11.07 -9.36 1.10
N PHE A 212 -10.88 -8.84 2.32
CA PHE A 212 -10.50 -7.43 2.52
C PHE A 212 -9.21 -7.06 1.79
N ALA A 213 -8.19 -7.91 1.83
CA ALA A 213 -6.93 -7.69 1.12
C ALA A 213 -7.10 -7.75 -0.41
N LYS A 214 -7.89 -8.71 -0.93
CA LYS A 214 -8.19 -8.83 -2.37
C LYS A 214 -8.96 -7.62 -2.89
N ASP A 215 -9.97 -7.15 -2.14
CA ASP A 215 -10.75 -5.99 -2.54
C ASP A 215 -9.87 -4.72 -2.52
N ALA A 216 -9.03 -4.57 -1.49
CA ALA A 216 -8.06 -3.49 -1.41
C ALA A 216 -7.11 -3.48 -2.63
N LYS A 217 -6.57 -4.64 -2.98
CA LYS A 217 -5.73 -4.81 -4.17
C LYS A 217 -6.42 -4.32 -5.42
N VAL A 218 -7.63 -4.83 -5.68
CA VAL A 218 -8.38 -4.51 -6.90
C VAL A 218 -8.63 -3.02 -6.98
N ALA A 219 -9.10 -2.40 -5.89
CA ALA A 219 -9.44 -0.99 -5.87
C ALA A 219 -8.20 -0.09 -6.03
N VAL A 220 -7.15 -0.31 -5.24
CA VAL A 220 -5.94 0.54 -5.27
C VAL A 220 -5.15 0.34 -6.56
N LYS A 221 -5.04 -0.90 -7.06
CA LYS A 221 -4.40 -1.17 -8.36
C LYS A 221 -5.20 -0.57 -9.51
N GLY A 222 -6.53 -0.59 -9.45
CA GLY A 222 -7.40 0.06 -10.43
C GLY A 222 -7.16 1.57 -10.49
N LEU A 223 -7.09 2.22 -9.34
CA LEU A 223 -6.74 3.65 -9.24
C LEU A 223 -5.34 3.95 -9.80
N ALA A 224 -4.33 3.14 -9.43
CA ALA A 224 -2.98 3.31 -9.96
C ALA A 224 -2.91 3.11 -11.49
N ALA A 225 -3.65 2.14 -12.03
CA ALA A 225 -3.71 1.88 -13.48
C ALA A 225 -4.34 3.05 -14.25
N ASP A 226 -5.36 3.70 -13.69
CA ASP A 226 -5.97 4.90 -14.25
C ASP A 226 -4.98 6.07 -14.29
N ILE A 227 -4.26 6.29 -13.20
CA ILE A 227 -3.20 7.31 -13.13
C ILE A 227 -2.10 7.01 -14.16
N ASP A 228 -1.64 5.76 -14.25
CA ASP A 228 -0.60 5.32 -15.20
C ASP A 228 -1.02 5.56 -16.65
N THR A 229 -2.26 5.21 -16.98
CA THR A 229 -2.81 5.42 -18.32
C THR A 229 -2.86 6.91 -18.66
N LYS A 230 -3.32 7.74 -17.72
CA LYS A 230 -3.48 9.19 -17.92
C LYS A 230 -2.14 9.91 -18.00
N ILE A 231 -1.14 9.54 -17.19
CA ILE A 231 0.17 10.19 -17.24
C ILE A 231 0.91 9.89 -18.57
N ILE A 232 0.75 8.67 -19.10
CA ILE A 232 1.28 8.31 -20.42
C ILE A 232 0.56 9.08 -21.52
N ALA A 233 -0.78 9.12 -21.48
CA ALA A 233 -1.59 9.83 -22.47
C ALA A 233 -1.30 11.34 -22.50
N ALA A 234 -0.91 11.92 -21.36
CA ALA A 234 -0.53 13.32 -21.23
C ALA A 234 0.94 13.63 -21.62
N ASP A 235 1.71 12.65 -22.10
CA ASP A 235 3.15 12.75 -22.38
C ASP A 235 3.98 13.31 -21.21
N LEU A 236 3.61 12.94 -19.98
CA LEU A 236 4.26 13.41 -18.75
C LEU A 236 5.37 12.46 -18.28
N VAL A 237 5.80 11.50 -19.09
CA VAL A 237 6.87 10.55 -18.77
C VAL A 237 7.82 10.42 -19.95
N ARG A 238 9.13 10.31 -19.70
CA ARG A 238 10.12 10.10 -20.75
C ARG A 238 10.08 8.64 -21.22
N GLN A 239 10.49 8.38 -22.47
CA GLN A 239 10.52 7.02 -23.03
C GLN A 239 11.33 6.04 -22.18
N GLN A 240 12.45 6.49 -21.61
CA GLN A 240 13.29 5.67 -20.72
C GLN A 240 12.60 5.27 -19.41
N ASP A 241 11.52 5.95 -19.01
CA ASP A 241 10.74 5.66 -17.81
C ASP A 241 9.53 4.77 -18.10
N LEU A 242 9.28 4.44 -19.37
CA LEU A 242 8.28 3.48 -19.80
C LEU A 242 8.84 2.06 -19.77
N SER A 243 7.96 1.09 -19.54
CA SER A 243 8.25 -0.33 -19.69
C SER A 243 7.68 -0.83 -21.02
N GLY A 244 8.48 -1.61 -21.74
CA GLY A 244 8.07 -2.27 -22.98
C GLY A 244 8.23 -1.45 -24.27
N ASN A 245 9.20 -0.53 -24.37
CA ASN A 245 9.71 -0.06 -25.66
C ASN A 245 11.17 -0.47 -25.85
N ALA A 246 11.42 -1.06 -27.02
CA ALA A 246 12.65 -1.69 -27.47
C ALA A 246 13.60 -0.73 -28.21
N ALA A 247 14.90 -0.99 -28.07
CA ALA A 247 15.87 -0.96 -29.15
C ALA A 247 17.10 -1.75 -28.68
N GLU A 248 17.16 -3.03 -29.06
CA GLU A 248 18.13 -3.53 -30.03
C GLU A 248 17.38 -4.42 -31.03
#